data_AF-A0A7R9UPE9-F1
#
_entry.id   AF-A0A7R9UPE9-F1
#
_cell.length_a   1.000
_cell.length_b   1.000
_cell.length_c   1.000
_cell.angle_alpha   90.00
_cell.angle_beta   90.00
_cell.angle_gamma   90.00
#
_symmetry.space_group_name_H-M   'P 1'
#
loop_
_entity.id
_entity.type
_entity.pdbx_description
1 polymer ?
#
loop_
_entity_poly.entity_id
_entity_poly.type
_entity_poly.pdbx_seq_one_letter_code
_entity_poly.pdbx_strand_id
1 'polypeptide(L)'
;YTVALYVQVLTVYVEHSGLAPANHAALLGCLLAFHLSFWLYSSLPMSADSHGLIAYLYADPSYWLGCGTIAAAAVLPVALLKYAVHHTWPSESAVVQHYERERCARTPASQAAAPRRASGNERNGCSPSGGLD
;
A
#
# COMPACT_ATOMS: atom_id res chain seq x y z
N TYR A 1 -19.66 -9.46 3.22
CA TYR A 1 -19.39 -8.03 2.96
C TYR A 1 -17.98 -7.62 3.38
N THR A 2 -17.55 -7.86 4.61
CA THR A 2 -16.20 -7.48 5.10
C THR A 2 -15.06 -8.05 4.25
N VAL A 3 -15.12 -9.33 3.89
CA VAL A 3 -14.14 -9.99 3.02
C VAL A 3 -13.95 -9.28 1.68
N ALA A 4 -15.03 -8.81 1.05
CA ALA A 4 -14.95 -8.12 -0.23
C ALA A 4 -14.19 -6.78 -0.11
N LEU A 5 -14.32 -6.07 1.01
CA LEU A 5 -13.55 -4.86 1.27
C LEU A 5 -12.07 -5.16 1.49
N TYR A 6 -11.74 -6.23 2.21
CA TYR A 6 -10.35 -6.66 2.36
C TYR A 6 -9.72 -7.02 1.01
N VAL A 7 -10.46 -7.73 0.15
CA VAL A 7 -10.00 -8.04 -1.21
C VAL A 7 -9.80 -6.75 -2.01
N GLN A 8 -10.75 -5.82 -1.99
CA GLN A 8 -10.62 -4.54 -2.72
C GLN A 8 -9.41 -3.72 -2.25
N VAL A 9 -9.24 -3.54 -0.94
CA VAL A 9 -8.11 -2.80 -0.38
C VAL A 9 -6.78 -3.46 -0.74
N LEU A 10 -6.70 -4.80 -0.67
CA LEU A 10 -5.49 -5.54 -0.99
C LEU A 10 -5.20 -5.54 -2.49
N THR A 11 -6.22 -5.61 -3.35
CA THR A 11 -6.06 -5.46 -4.80
C THR A 11 -5.55 -4.08 -5.17
N VAL A 12 -6.14 -3.01 -4.63
CA VAL A 12 -5.67 -1.63 -4.87
C VAL A 12 -4.23 -1.46 -4.38
N TYR A 13 -3.90 -2.06 -3.23
CA TYR A 13 -2.53 -2.07 -2.71
C TYR A 13 -1.54 -2.75 -3.67
N VAL A 14 -1.90 -3.91 -4.23
CA VAL A 14 -1.09 -4.64 -5.21
C VAL A 14 -1.04 -3.93 -6.56
N GLU A 15 -2.08 -3.18 -6.90
CA GLU A 15 -2.17 -2.43 -8.15
C GLU A 15 -1.28 -1.18 -8.14
N HIS A 16 -1.17 -0.51 -7.01
CA HIS A 16 -0.48 0.76 -6.92
C HIS A 16 1.04 0.60 -6.79
N SER A 17 1.77 0.90 -7.86
CA SER A 17 3.23 0.80 -7.93
C SER A 17 4.00 1.87 -7.12
N GLY A 18 3.30 2.82 -6.49
CA GLY A 18 3.89 3.92 -5.72
C GLY A 18 3.37 3.93 -4.28
N LEU A 19 4.26 3.70 -3.30
CA LEU A 19 3.93 3.81 -1.88
C LEU A 19 3.87 5.28 -1.41
N ALA A 20 3.02 6.09 -2.03
CA ALA A 20 2.72 7.40 -1.46
C ALA A 20 2.04 7.17 -0.08
N PRO A 21 2.55 7.77 1.01
CA PRO A 21 1.99 7.57 2.35
C PRO A 21 0.54 8.04 2.44
N ALA A 22 0.14 9.02 1.61
CA ALA A 22 -1.23 9.49 1.49
C ALA A 22 -2.19 8.39 0.99
N ASN A 23 -1.78 7.57 0.02
CA ASN A 23 -2.63 6.51 -0.54
C ASN A 23 -2.81 5.39 0.49
N HIS A 24 -1.77 5.08 1.24
CA HIS A 24 -1.85 4.13 2.36
C HIS A 24 -2.77 4.65 3.48
N ALA A 25 -2.63 5.93 3.84
CA ALA A 25 -3.49 6.56 4.84
C ALA A 25 -4.96 6.59 4.41
N ALA A 26 -5.24 6.86 3.13
CA ALA A 26 -6.60 6.84 2.58
C ALA A 26 -7.20 5.42 2.63
N LEU A 27 -6.45 4.40 2.21
CA LEU A 27 -6.91 3.00 2.26
C LEU A 27 -7.19 2.54 3.70
N LEU A 28 -6.27 2.82 4.63
CA LEU A 28 -6.45 2.50 6.05
C LEU A 28 -7.61 3.30 6.67
N GLY A 29 -7.76 4.57 6.28
CA GLY A 29 -8.85 5.43 6.71
C GLY A 29 -10.21 4.90 6.26
N CYS A 30 -10.34 4.44 5.02
CA CYS A 30 -11.56 3.79 4.53
C CYS A 30 -11.88 2.50 5.30
N LEU A 31 -10.86 1.67 5.57
CA LEU A 31 -11.04 0.43 6.31
C LEU A 31 -11.48 0.70 7.77
N LEU A 32 -10.90 1.72 8.41
CA LEU A 32 -11.27 2.16 9.75
C LEU A 32 -12.70 2.72 9.78
N ALA A 33 -13.05 3.60 8.83
CA ALA A 33 -14.38 4.18 8.72
C ALA A 33 -15.46 3.11 8.52
N PHE A 34 -15.18 2.08 7.72
CA PHE A 34 -16.07 0.93 7.56
C PHE A 34 -16.30 0.19 8.89
N HIS A 35 -15.23 -0.14 9.64
CA HIS A 35 -15.38 -0.84 10.91
C HIS A 35 -16.10 0.01 11.96
N LEU A 36 -15.83 1.31 12.02
CA LEU A 36 -16.48 2.25 12.93
C LEU A 36 -17.96 2.43 12.61
N SER A 37 -18.33 2.58 11.33
CA SER A 37 -19.72 2.69 10.92
C SER A 37 -20.50 1.41 11.20
N PHE A 38 -19.91 0.24 10.96
CA PHE A 38 -20.50 -1.05 11.31
C PHE A 38 -20.71 -1.19 12.82
N TRP A 39 -19.68 -0.85 13.62
CA TRP A 39 -19.76 -0.88 15.07
C TRP A 39 -20.84 0.07 15.60
N LEU A 40 -20.89 1.30 15.09
CA LEU A 40 -21.90 2.29 15.47
C LEU A 40 -23.32 1.81 15.13
N TYR A 41 -23.52 1.26 13.93
CA TYR A 41 -24.83 0.71 13.53
C TYR A 41 -25.29 -0.46 14.41
N SER A 42 -24.37 -1.36 14.79
CA SER A 42 -24.65 -2.49 15.68
C SER A 42 -24.85 -2.06 17.15
N SER A 43 -24.37 -0.89 17.54
CA SER A 43 -24.57 -0.35 18.89
C SER A 43 -25.95 0.30 19.11
N LEU A 44 -26.68 0.59 18.03
CA LEU A 44 -28.00 1.23 18.11
C LEU A 44 -29.08 0.18 18.41
N PRO A 45 -29.96 0.39 19.39
CA PRO A 45 -31.03 -0.57 19.74
C PRO A 45 -32.10 -0.72 18.65
N MET A 46 -32.05 0.12 17.60
CA MET A 46 -32.92 0.07 16.43
C MET A 46 -32.59 -1.10 15.49
N SER A 47 -31.39 -1.69 15.59
CA SER A 47 -30.93 -2.78 14.72
C SER A 47 -31.23 -4.15 15.35
N ALA A 48 -32.51 -4.52 15.36
CA ALA A 48 -33.02 -5.73 16.02
C ALA A 48 -32.27 -7.03 15.68
N ASP A 49 -31.76 -7.17 14.45
CA ASP A 49 -31.06 -8.38 13.97
C ASP A 49 -29.54 -8.34 14.16
N SER A 50 -28.93 -7.16 14.37
CA SER A 50 -27.47 -7.01 14.41
C SER A 50 -26.96 -6.37 15.70
N HIS A 51 -27.84 -6.11 16.67
CA HIS A 51 -27.48 -5.57 17.96
C HIS A 51 -26.54 -6.51 18.72
N GLY A 52 -25.32 -6.06 19.01
CA GLY A 52 -24.29 -6.84 19.72
C GLY A 52 -23.62 -7.95 18.90
N LEU A 53 -24.14 -8.29 17.71
CA LEU A 53 -23.55 -9.29 16.81
C LEU A 53 -22.10 -8.97 16.47
N ILE A 54 -21.79 -7.70 16.21
CA ILE A 54 -20.44 -7.28 15.80
C ILE A 54 -19.44 -7.40 16.94
N ALA A 55 -19.84 -7.09 18.18
CA ALA A 55 -18.98 -7.24 19.34
C ALA A 55 -18.58 -8.71 19.53
N TYR A 56 -19.53 -9.63 19.33
CA TYR A 56 -19.27 -11.07 19.34
C TYR A 56 -18.37 -11.49 18.17
N LEU A 57 -18.68 -11.06 16.94
CA LEU A 57 -17.97 -11.47 15.73
C LEU A 57 -16.52 -10.96 15.69
N TYR A 58 -16.26 -9.75 16.19
CA TYR A 58 -14.90 -9.19 16.28
C TYR A 58 -14.10 -9.75 17.45
N ALA A 59 -14.75 -10.28 18.48
CA ALA A 59 -14.09 -10.99 19.56
C ALA A 59 -13.62 -12.41 19.15
N ASP A 60 -14.23 -12.97 18.10
CA ASP A 60 -13.88 -14.30 17.61
C ASP A 60 -12.60 -14.25 16.73
N PRO A 61 -11.48 -14.89 17.13
CA PRO A 61 -10.28 -14.93 16.31
C PRO A 61 -10.48 -15.67 14.98
N SER A 62 -11.42 -16.62 14.92
CA SER A 62 -11.71 -17.39 13.70
C SER A 62 -12.27 -16.52 12.59
N TYR A 63 -13.02 -15.47 12.94
CA TYR A 63 -13.55 -14.49 12.00
C TYR A 63 -12.41 -13.75 11.27
N TRP A 64 -11.40 -13.30 12.01
CA TRP A 64 -10.24 -12.60 11.46
C TRP A 64 -9.38 -13.51 10.58
N LEU A 65 -9.16 -14.75 11.02
CA LEU A 65 -8.45 -15.76 10.24
C LEU A 65 -9.20 -16.12 8.95
N GLY A 66 -10.52 -16.29 9.02
CA GLY A 66 -11.37 -16.54 7.84
C GLY A 66 -11.32 -15.38 6.85
N CYS A 67 -11.46 -14.14 7.34
CA CYS A 67 -11.36 -12.95 6.48
C CYS A 67 -9.98 -12.84 5.83
N GLY A 68 -8.91 -13.05 6.59
CA GLY A 68 -7.53 -12.96 6.10
C GLY A 68 -7.18 -14.03 5.07
N THR A 69 -7.56 -15.30 5.34
CA THR A 69 -7.29 -16.41 4.42
C THR A 69 -8.02 -16.27 3.10
N ILE A 70 -9.29 -15.89 3.11
CA ILE A 70 -10.06 -15.68 1.88
C ILE A 70 -9.51 -14.49 1.09
N ALA A 71 -9.19 -13.38 1.76
CA ALA A 71 -8.60 -12.21 1.09
C ALA A 71 -7.24 -12.55 0.45
N ALA A 72 -6.39 -13.27 1.18
CA ALA A 72 -5.11 -13.73 0.67
C ALA A 72 -5.28 -14.67 -0.54
N ALA A 73 -6.15 -15.67 -0.44
CA ALA A 73 -6.41 -16.61 -1.54
C ALA A 73 -6.94 -15.92 -2.80
N ALA A 74 -7.75 -14.87 -2.64
CA ALA A 74 -8.30 -14.11 -3.77
C ALA A 74 -7.26 -13.22 -4.46
N VAL A 75 -6.34 -12.59 -3.71
CA VAL A 75 -5.35 -11.67 -4.29
C VAL A 75 -4.06 -12.36 -4.71
N LEU A 76 -3.74 -13.51 -4.13
CA LEU A 76 -2.55 -14.31 -4.46
C LEU A 76 -2.35 -14.54 -5.98
N PRO A 77 -3.35 -14.96 -6.78
CA PRO A 77 -3.16 -15.16 -8.22
C PRO A 77 -2.85 -13.85 -8.96
N VAL A 78 -3.46 -12.73 -8.56
CA VAL A 78 -3.21 -11.41 -9.17
C VAL A 78 -1.78 -10.95 -8.86
N ALA A 79 -1.35 -11.09 -7.60
CA ALA A 79 0.00 -10.74 -7.18
C ALA A 79 1.05 -11.62 -7.86
N LEU A 80 0.82 -12.94 -7.94
CA LEU A 80 1.72 -13.87 -8.62
C LEU A 80 1.84 -13.56 -10.11
N LEU A 81 0.74 -13.25 -10.79
CA LEU A 81 0.76 -12.89 -12.19
C LEU A 81 1.52 -11.58 -12.43
N LYS A 82 1.29 -10.54 -11.61
CA LYS A 82 2.04 -9.28 -11.70
C LYS A 82 3.53 -9.50 -11.43
N TYR A 83 3.87 -10.33 -10.45
CA TYR A 83 5.27 -10.67 -10.15
C TYR A 83 5.92 -11.39 -11.34
N ALA A 84 5.24 -12.39 -11.91
CA ALA A 84 5.73 -13.13 -13.08
C ALA A 84 5.92 -12.20 -14.28
N VAL A 85 4.96 -11.32 -14.58
CA VAL A 85 5.07 -10.34 -15.68
C VAL A 85 6.22 -9.37 -15.42
N HIS A 86 6.37 -8.82 -14.21
CA HIS A 86 7.49 -7.93 -13.91
C HIS A 86 8.86 -8.58 -14.07
N HIS A 87 8.98 -9.87 -13.73
CA HIS A 87 10.25 -10.59 -13.83
C HIS A 87 10.54 -11.08 -15.26
N THR A 88 9.51 -11.46 -16.03
CA THR A 88 9.69 -12.02 -17.37
C THR A 88 9.69 -10.95 -18.45
N TRP A 89 8.92 -9.87 -18.26
CA TRP A 89 8.73 -8.77 -19.22
C TRP A 89 8.69 -7.43 -18.46
N PRO A 90 9.84 -6.95 -17.95
CA PRO A 90 9.89 -5.69 -17.22
C PRO A 90 9.44 -4.54 -18.14
N SER A 91 8.48 -3.74 -17.69
CA SER A 91 8.06 -2.54 -18.40
C SER A 91 9.20 -1.52 -18.45
N GLU A 92 9.29 -0.73 -19.53
CA GLU A 92 10.33 0.29 -19.69
C GLU A 92 10.38 1.26 -18.49
N SER A 93 9.22 1.58 -17.90
CA SER A 93 9.11 2.39 -16.69
C SER A 93 9.74 1.75 -15.45
N ALA A 94 9.62 0.43 -15.29
CA ALA A 94 10.21 -0.30 -14.17
C ALA A 94 11.73 -0.37 -14.31
N VAL A 95 12.22 -0.53 -15.54
CA VAL A 95 13.64 -0.49 -15.86
C VAL A 95 14.22 0.90 -15.56
N VAL A 96 13.55 1.98 -16.00
CA VAL A 96 13.97 3.36 -15.71
C VAL A 96 13.98 3.65 -14.21
N GLN A 97 12.94 3.26 -13.46
CA GLN A 97 12.93 3.42 -11.99
C GLN A 97 14.05 2.63 -11.31
N HIS A 98 14.39 1.44 -11.80
CA HIS A 98 15.50 0.65 -11.28
C HIS A 98 16.84 1.35 -11.55
N TYR A 99 17.03 1.87 -12.77
CA TYR A 99 18.22 2.64 -13.13
C TYR A 99 18.35 3.94 -12.33
N GLU A 100 17.25 4.66 -12.06
CA GLU A 100 17.29 5.86 -11.22
C GLU A 100 17.65 5.55 -9.77
N ARG A 101 17.11 4.47 -9.20
CA ARG A 101 17.46 4.01 -7.84
C ARG A 101 18.94 3.61 -7.76
N GLU A 102 19.44 2.88 -8.74
CA GLU A 102 20.86 2.51 -8.80
C GLU A 102 21.79 3.69 -9.01
N ARG A 103 21.39 4.65 -9.85
CA ARG A 103 22.18 5.85 -10.12
C ARG A 103 22.24 6.72 -8.87
N CYS A 104 21.12 6.91 -8.17
CA CYS A 104 21.05 7.64 -6.90
C CYS A 104 21.89 6.95 -5.79
N ALA A 105 21.90 5.61 -5.75
CA ALA A 105 22.70 4.83 -4.80
C ALA A 105 24.23 4.90 -5.05
N ARG A 106 24.67 5.16 -6.29
CA ARG A 106 26.09 5.30 -6.65
C ARG A 106 26.65 6.71 -6.44
N THR A 107 25.80 7.74 -6.41
CA THR A 107 26.22 9.14 -6.24
C THR A 107 26.87 9.51 -4.88
N PRO A 108 26.55 8.90 -3.71
CA PRO A 108 27.20 9.30 -2.46
C PRO A 108 28.67 8.86 -2.37
N ALA A 109 29.11 7.86 -3.14
CA ALA A 109 30.49 7.39 -3.13
C ALA A 109 31.43 8.21 -4.03
N SER A 110 30.93 8.78 -5.14
CA SER A 110 31.76 9.58 -6.06
C SER A 110 31.90 11.04 -5.63
N GLN A 111 30.97 11.58 -4.83
CA GLN A 111 31.08 12.95 -4.28
C GLN A 111 32.02 13.05 -3.06
N ALA A 112 32.30 11.93 -2.37
CA ALA A 112 33.24 11.90 -1.25
C ALA A 112 34.72 11.92 -1.69
N ALA A 113 35.02 11.65 -2.97
CA ALA A 113 36.38 11.58 -3.50
C ALA A 113 36.83 12.82 -4.30
N ALA A 114 35.95 13.82 -4.48
CA ALA A 114 36.31 15.05 -5.18
C ALA A 114 36.98 16.04 -4.21
N PRO A 115 38.21 16.53 -4.49
CA PRO A 115 38.86 17.51 -3.64
C PRO A 115 38.02 18.79 -3.60
N ARG A 116 37.73 19.28 -2.39
CA ARG A 116 37.07 20.57 -2.12
C ARG A 116 37.80 21.71 -2.85
N ARG A 117 37.40 21.98 -4.10
CA ARG A 117 37.60 23.29 -4.73
C ARG A 117 36.28 24.03 -4.66
N ALA A 118 36.31 25.09 -3.88
CA ALA A 118 35.25 26.08 -3.81
C ALA A 118 34.93 26.63 -5.21
N SER A 119 33.64 26.65 -5.56
CA SER A 119 32.99 27.74 -6.29
C SER A 119 31.59 27.27 -6.71
N GLY A 120 30.58 28.08 -6.37
CA GLY A 120 29.37 28.21 -7.19
C GLY A 120 28.36 27.06 -7.15
N ASN A 121 27.21 27.37 -6.56
CA ASN A 121 25.90 27.15 -7.18
C ASN A 121 25.62 25.76 -7.78
N GLU A 122 24.92 24.90 -7.03
CA GLU A 122 23.77 24.09 -7.47
C GLU A 122 23.40 23.09 -6.36
N ARG A 123 22.49 23.51 -5.46
CA ARG A 123 21.77 22.57 -4.60
C ARG A 123 20.62 21.96 -5.40
N ASN A 124 20.93 21.02 -6.29
CA ASN A 124 19.96 20.03 -6.73
C ASN A 124 20.43 18.66 -6.21
N GLY A 125 20.40 18.54 -4.88
CA GLY A 125 20.40 17.23 -4.24
C GLY A 125 19.19 16.45 -4.76
N CYS A 126 19.36 15.16 -5.01
CA CYS A 126 18.30 14.23 -5.39
C CYS A 126 17.14 14.32 -4.37
N SER A 127 16.23 15.25 -4.62
CA SER A 127 14.92 15.27 -4.01
C SER A 127 14.06 14.36 -4.87
N PRO A 128 13.37 13.37 -4.30
CA PRO A 128 12.37 12.63 -5.05
C PRO A 128 11.31 13.65 -5.47
N SER A 129 11.31 14.03 -6.74
CA SER A 129 10.32 14.92 -7.31
C SER A 129 8.96 14.24 -7.12
N GLY A 130 8.16 14.80 -6.21
CA GLY A 130 6.73 14.62 -6.28
C GLY A 130 6.20 15.19 -7.59
N GLY A 131 5.42 14.38 -8.29
CA GLY A 131 4.31 14.76 -9.17
C GLY A 131 3.22 13.72 -8.89
N LEU A 132 1.97 14.05 -8.55
CA LEU A 132 1.00 14.81 -9.35
C LEU A 132 1.11 14.35 -10.81
N ASP A 133 0.54 13.18 -11.10
CA ASP A 133 -0.87 12.99 -11.51
C ASP A 133 -1.30 11.53 -11.28
#